data_AF-A0A182T2W3-F1
#
_entry.id   AF-A0A182T2W3-F1
#
_cell.length_a   1.000
_cell.length_b   1.000
_cell.length_c   1.000
_cell.angle_alpha   90.00
_cell.angle_beta   90.00
_cell.angle_gamma   90.00
#
_symmetry.space_group_name_H-M   'P 1'
#
loop_
_entity.id
_entity.type
_entity.pdbx_description
1 polymer ?
#
loop_
_entity_poly.entity_id
_entity_poly.type
_entity_poly.pdbx_seq_one_letter_code
_entity_poly.pdbx_strand_id
1 'polypeptide(L)'
;MDIIHAGEQLQIKGTVKKPVRGVCGRCGFVSSQQPCKACVLLEGLNRGLPKLGIGKKSKGDRMVALQEQQLREKAHLVKNDF
;
A
#
# COMPACT_ATOMS: atom_id res chain seq x y z
N MET A 1 24.05 -17.60 0.69
CA MET A 1 22.59 -17.76 0.69
C MET A 1 22.26 -18.86 -0.31
N ASP A 2 21.98 -20.06 0.17
CA ASP A 2 21.54 -21.18 -0.66
C ASP A 2 20.02 -21.09 -0.85
N ILE A 3 19.61 -20.72 -2.06
CA ILE A 3 18.19 -20.53 -2.40
C ILE A 3 17.43 -21.85 -2.50
N ILE A 4 18.12 -22.97 -2.74
CA ILE A 4 17.52 -24.29 -2.88
C ILE A 4 17.15 -24.80 -1.49
N HIS A 5 18.10 -24.80 -0.55
CA HIS A 5 17.84 -25.21 0.82
C HIS A 5 16.78 -24.34 1.50
N ALA A 6 16.81 -23.02 1.27
CA ALA A 6 15.79 -22.11 1.77
C ALA A 6 14.39 -22.37 1.17
N GLY A 7 14.32 -22.80 -0.10
CA GLY A 7 13.08 -23.16 -0.77
C GLY A 7 12.48 -24.46 -0.24
N GLU A 8 13.31 -25.48 0.00
CA GLU A 8 12.89 -26.78 0.54
C GLU A 8 12.36 -26.68 1.97
N GLN A 9 12.89 -25.75 2.76
CA GLN A 9 12.46 -25.49 4.13
C GLN A 9 11.25 -24.55 4.24
N LEU A 10 10.76 -23.98 3.14
CA LEU A 10 9.63 -23.05 3.15
C LEU A 10 8.34 -23.77 3.55
N GLN A 11 7.82 -23.46 4.74
CA GLN A 11 6.54 -23.97 5.24
C GLN A 11 5.50 -22.84 5.29
N ILE A 12 4.32 -23.06 4.70
CA ILE A 12 3.19 -22.12 4.74
C ILE A 12 2.09 -22.75 5.62
N LYS A 13 1.65 -22.02 6.65
CA LYS A 13 0.53 -22.47 7.49
C LYS A 13 -0.73 -22.66 6.63
N GLY A 14 -1.42 -23.79 6.77
CA GLY A 14 -2.62 -24.11 6.00
C GLY A 14 -3.79 -23.13 6.20
N THR A 15 -3.78 -22.37 7.30
CA THR A 15 -4.78 -21.34 7.62
C THR A 15 -4.57 -20.01 6.88
N VAL A 16 -3.45 -19.84 6.17
CA VAL A 16 -3.17 -18.60 5.46
C VAL A 16 -4.02 -18.52 4.20
N LYS A 17 -4.83 -17.47 4.09
CA LYS A 17 -5.58 -17.16 2.87
C LYS A 17 -4.58 -16.88 1.74
N LYS A 18 -4.54 -17.78 0.74
CA LYS A 18 -3.73 -17.57 -0.46
C LYS A 18 -4.27 -16.36 -1.22
N PRO A 19 -3.42 -15.40 -1.61
CA PRO A 19 -3.85 -14.29 -2.44
C PRO A 19 -4.28 -14.80 -3.81
N VAL A 20 -5.37 -14.25 -4.33
CA VAL A 20 -5.85 -14.56 -5.67
C VAL A 20 -4.91 -13.89 -6.67
N ARG A 21 -4.51 -14.63 -7.71
CA ARG A 21 -3.76 -14.06 -8.82
C ARG A 21 -4.65 -13.07 -9.56
N GLY A 22 -4.29 -11.80 -9.53
CA GLY A 22 -4.95 -10.75 -10.31
C GLY A 22 -4.11 -10.28 -11.50
N VAL A 23 -4.70 -9.39 -12.30
CA VAL A 23 -4.08 -8.78 -13.47
C VAL A 23 -4.34 -7.28 -13.44
N CYS A 24 -3.31 -6.45 -13.49
CA CYS A 24 -3.40 -4.99 -13.47
C CYS A 24 -4.33 -4.46 -14.57
N GLY A 25 -5.35 -3.70 -14.21
CA GLY A 25 -6.29 -3.09 -15.16
C GLY A 25 -5.68 -1.99 -16.02
N ARG A 26 -4.53 -1.42 -15.62
CA ARG A 26 -3.81 -0.40 -16.44
C ARG A 26 -2.85 -1.01 -17.45
N CYS A 27 -2.07 -2.02 -17.08
CA CYS A 27 -0.97 -2.54 -17.91
C CYS A 27 -1.09 -4.02 -18.28
N GLY A 28 -2.08 -4.75 -17.78
CA GLY A 28 -2.30 -6.17 -18.12
C GLY A 28 -1.31 -7.16 -17.49
N PHE A 29 -0.34 -6.71 -16.69
CA PHE A 29 0.60 -7.62 -16.01
C PHE A 29 0.01 -8.23 -14.74
N VAL A 30 0.55 -9.38 -14.33
CA VAL A 30 0.19 -10.05 -13.07
C VAL A 30 0.35 -9.10 -11.89
N SER A 31 -0.68 -9.00 -11.06
CA SER A 31 -0.64 -8.14 -9.88
C SER A 31 -1.57 -8.64 -8.78
N SER A 32 -1.18 -8.40 -7.53
CA SER A 32 -2.01 -8.65 -6.35
C SER A 32 -2.85 -7.44 -5.95
N GLN A 33 -2.63 -6.28 -6.59
CA GLN A 33 -3.26 -5.00 -6.25
C GLN A 33 -3.61 -4.22 -7.52
N GLN A 34 -4.62 -3.35 -7.44
CA GLN A 34 -5.05 -2.48 -8.53
C GLN A 34 -4.89 -1.00 -8.18
N PRO A 35 -4.22 -0.19 -9.04
CA PRO A 35 -3.33 -0.60 -10.14
C PRO A 35 -2.02 -1.21 -9.59
N CYS A 36 -1.21 -1.84 -10.45
CA CYS A 36 0.04 -2.46 -10.01
C CYS A 36 1.05 -1.43 -9.50
N LYS A 37 1.99 -1.89 -8.67
CA LYS A 37 2.97 -1.01 -8.00
C LYS A 37 3.86 -0.24 -8.98
N ALA A 38 4.18 -0.83 -10.13
CA ALA A 38 4.90 -0.14 -11.20
C ALA A 38 4.08 0.99 -11.82
N CYS A 39 2.79 0.77 -12.11
CA CYS A 39 1.91 1.83 -12.61
C CYS A 39 1.77 2.99 -11.62
N VAL A 40 1.64 2.69 -10.32
CA VAL A 40 1.59 3.72 -9.26
C VAL A 40 2.89 4.50 -9.19
N LEU A 41 4.04 3.81 -9.26
CA LEU A 41 5.35 4.44 -9.25
C LEU A 41 5.54 5.37 -10.46
N LEU A 42 5.24 4.88 -11.66
CA LEU A 42 5.36 5.68 -12.89
C LEU A 42 4.48 6.94 -12.82
N GLU A 43 3.24 6.82 -12.33
CA GLU A 43 2.39 7.98 -12.10
C GLU A 43 3.01 8.95 -11.08
N GLY A 44 3.56 8.43 -9.98
CA GLY A 44 4.28 9.22 -8.99
C GLY A 44 5.45 10.00 -9.58
N LEU A 45 6.30 9.35 -10.37
CA LEU A 45 7.44 9.98 -11.02
C LEU A 45 7.01 11.11 -11.96
N ASN A 46 5.99 10.88 -12.79
CA ASN A 46 5.45 11.89 -13.70
C ASN A 46 4.85 13.11 -12.97
N ARG A 47 4.44 12.94 -11.70
CA ARG A 47 3.87 13.99 -10.84
C ARG A 47 4.87 14.60 -9.87
N GLY A 48 6.16 14.23 -9.95
CA GLY A 48 7.18 14.70 -9.01
C GLY A 48 7.06 14.12 -7.59
N LEU A 49 6.36 12.98 -7.43
CA LEU A 49 6.13 12.26 -6.18
C LEU A 49 6.90 10.91 -6.17
N PRO A 50 8.23 10.90 -6.09
CA PRO A 50 9.05 9.69 -6.26
C PRO A 50 8.85 8.63 -5.16
N LYS A 51 8.27 9.02 -4.01
CA LYS A 51 7.98 8.09 -2.91
C LYS A 51 6.61 7.40 -3.06
N LEU A 52 5.78 7.85 -4.00
CA LEU A 52 4.50 7.22 -4.30
C LEU A 52 4.77 5.84 -4.90
N GLY A 53 4.24 4.78 -4.28
CA GLY A 53 4.44 3.41 -4.73
C GLY A 53 5.73 2.73 -4.26
N ILE A 54 6.63 3.37 -3.49
CA ILE A 54 7.85 2.71 -2.94
C ILE A 54 7.90 2.72 -1.39
N GLY A 55 6.93 3.33 -0.73
CA GLY A 55 6.83 3.38 0.73
C GLY A 55 6.21 2.12 1.39
N LYS A 56 6.49 1.92 2.68
CA LYS A 56 5.73 0.98 3.53
C LYS A 56 4.30 1.51 3.66
N LYS A 57 3.31 0.70 3.27
CA LYS A 57 1.87 1.05 3.36
C LYS A 57 1.48 1.54 4.76
N SER A 58 2.03 0.90 5.80
CA SER A 58 1.79 1.25 7.21
C SER A 58 2.19 2.68 7.58
N LYS A 59 3.18 3.28 6.92
CA LYS A 59 3.52 4.69 7.15
C LYS A 59 2.49 5.62 6.50
N GLY A 60 2.04 5.30 5.29
CA GLY A 60 1.01 6.06 4.59
C GLY A 60 -0.33 6.02 5.32
N ASP A 61 -0.80 4.82 5.68
CA ASP A 61 -2.05 4.60 6.41
C ASP A 61 -2.05 5.35 7.75
N ARG A 62 -0.92 5.35 8.47
CA ARG A 62 -0.76 6.08 9.74
C ARG A 62 -0.83 7.60 9.54
N MET A 63 -0.24 8.13 8.47
CA MET A 63 -0.29 9.57 8.17
C MET A 63 -1.71 10.03 7.84
N VAL A 64 -2.45 9.23 7.06
CA VAL A 64 -3.85 9.52 6.71
C VAL A 64 -4.73 9.54 7.97
N ALA A 65 -4.60 8.54 8.85
CA ALA A 65 -5.36 8.48 10.10
C ALA A 65 -5.10 9.70 11.01
N LEU A 66 -3.84 10.12 11.13
CA LEU A 66 -3.48 11.32 11.91
C LEU A 66 -4.07 12.60 11.31
N GLN A 67 -4.06 12.72 9.99
CA GLN A 67 -4.61 13.88 9.31
C GLN A 67 -6.14 13.93 9.45
N GLU A 68 -6.83 12.79 9.39
CA GLU A 68 -8.26 12.69 9.68
C GLU A 68 -8.59 13.07 11.13
N GLN A 69 -7.81 12.62 12.11
CA GLN A 69 -7.97 13.02 13.51
C GLN A 69 -7.81 14.52 13.69
N GLN A 70 -6.75 15.12 13.12
CA GLN A 70 -6.53 16.56 13.16
C GLN A 70 -7.65 17.35 12.49
N LEU A 71 -8.18 16.88 11.36
CA LEU A 71 -9.33 17.50 10.69
C LEU A 71 -10.59 17.44 11.57
N ARG A 72 -10.84 16.31 12.25
CA ARG A 72 -11.96 16.16 13.19
C ARG A 72 -11.82 17.08 14.40
N GLU A 73 -10.63 17.15 14.99
CA GLU A 73 -10.34 18.04 16.14
C GLU A 73 -10.52 19.51 15.75
N LYS A 74 -9.96 19.94 14.61
CA LYS A 74 -10.17 21.30 14.10
C LYS A 74 -11.64 21.59 13.83
N ALA A 75 -12.37 20.67 13.22
CA ALA A 75 -13.81 20.83 12.98
C ALA A 75 -14.63 20.90 14.27
N HIS A 76 -14.18 20.24 15.34
CA HIS A 76 -14.80 20.33 16.66
C HIS A 76 -14.52 21.66 17.35
N LEU A 77 -13.29 22.19 17.24
CA LEU A 77 -12.93 23.50 17.76
C LEU A 77 -13.76 24.62 17.11
N VAL A 78 -13.89 24.61 15.78
CA VAL A 78 -14.69 25.60 15.03
C VAL A 78 -16.17 25.62 15.46
N LYS A 79 -16.73 24.49 15.93
CA LYS A 79 -18.13 24.41 16.39
C LYS A 79 -18.36 24.99 17.79
N ASN A 80 -17.31 25.11 18.60
CA ASN A 80 -17.38 25.65 19.96
C ASN A 80 -16.97 27.14 20.02
N ASP A 81 -16.50 27.72 18.91
CA ASP A 81 -16.12 29.14 18.78
C ASP A 81 -17.28 30.03 18.26
N PHE A 82 -18.52 29.53 18.22
CA PHE A 82 -19.76 30.29 17.94
C PHE A 82 -20.79 30.11 19.06
#